data_AF-A0A521ZPA4-F1
#
_entry.id   AF-A0A521ZPA4-F1
#
_cell.length_a   1.000
_cell.length_b   1.000
_cell.length_c   1.000
_cell.angle_alpha   90.00
_cell.angle_beta   90.00
_cell.angle_gamma   90.00
#
_symmetry.space_group_name_H-M   'P 1'
#
loop_
_entity.id
_entity.type
_entity.pdbx_description
1 polymer ?
#
loop_
_entity_poly.entity_id
_entity_poly.type
_entity_poly.pdbx_seq_one_letter_code
_entity_poly.pdbx_strand_id
1 'polypeptide(L)'
;MKLSLLRALLILDAAVLFLLGALLIFAPSQVERAFHFQDLPPAVGYMIGLWGCVFATLGFGYVVAATNPVRHVVWVQVGIARGVLECVLGLVYLVRGVVTLQQAGLGIVIAALISIAYLALYPRQPRLIKTPASSSQPPASAP
;
A
#
# COMPACT_ATOMS: atom_id res chain seq x y z
N MET A 1 0.53 17.50 11.54
CA MET A 1 0.19 16.22 12.20
C MET A 1 -0.24 15.12 11.24
N LYS A 2 -1.23 15.32 10.35
CA LYS A 2 -1.63 14.26 9.38
C LYS A 2 -0.50 13.78 8.47
N LEU A 3 0.36 14.71 8.02
CA LEU A 3 1.49 14.38 7.14
C LEU A 3 2.59 13.57 7.84
N SER A 4 2.88 13.85 9.11
CA SER A 4 3.85 13.09 9.90
C SER A 4 3.32 11.69 10.22
N LEU A 5 2.02 11.56 10.46
CA LEU A 5 1.37 10.26 10.67
C LEU A 5 1.39 9.41 9.38
N LEU A 6 1.08 10.02 8.23
CA LEU A 6 1.16 9.35 6.93
C LEU A 6 2.59 8.87 6.62
N ARG A 7 3.60 9.68 6.94
CA ARG A 7 5.00 9.31 6.80
C ARG A 7 5.37 8.12 7.69
N ALA A 8 4.93 8.13 8.95
CA ALA A 8 5.13 7.00 9.87
C ALA A 8 4.45 5.72 9.36
N LEU A 9 3.22 5.85 8.83
CA LEU A 9 2.48 4.72 8.23
C LEU A 9 3.25 4.13 7.04
N LEU A 10 3.73 4.97 6.12
CA LEU A 10 4.54 4.53 4.97
C LEU A 10 5.82 3.82 5.38
N ILE A 11 6.52 4.33 6.41
CA ILE A 11 7.76 3.70 6.91
C ILE A 11 7.46 2.36 7.57
N LEU A 12 6.40 2.29 8.38
CA LEU A 12 5.98 1.06 9.03
C LEU A 12 5.59 0.00 8.00
N ASP A 13 4.76 0.37 7.03
CA ASP A 13 4.33 -0.51 5.94
C ASP A 13 5.51 -0.96 5.08
N ALA A 14 6.46 -0.05 4.79
CA ALA A 14 7.71 -0.39 4.11
C ALA A 14 8.52 -1.43 4.89
N ALA A 15 8.67 -1.26 6.19
CA ALA A 15 9.41 -2.19 7.05
C ALA A 15 8.72 -3.56 7.08
N VAL A 16 7.39 -3.60 7.24
CA VAL A 16 6.61 -4.84 7.23
C VAL A 16 6.73 -5.55 5.87
N LEU A 17 6.56 -4.84 4.77
CA LEU A 17 6.70 -5.40 3.41
C LEU A 17 8.10 -5.91 3.13
N PHE A 18 9.13 -5.20 3.58
CA PHE A 18 10.50 -5.63 3.39
C PHE A 18 10.82 -6.88 4.20
N LEU A 19 10.42 -6.93 5.48
CA LEU A 19 10.61 -8.09 6.34
C LEU A 19 9.82 -9.30 5.84
N LEU A 20 8.55 -9.11 5.49
CA LEU A 20 7.71 -10.16 4.94
C LEU A 20 8.25 -10.63 3.59
N GLY A 21 8.65 -9.71 2.71
CA GLY A 21 9.28 -10.01 1.43
C GLY A 21 10.55 -10.85 1.58
N ALA A 22 11.42 -10.48 2.52
CA ALA A 22 12.61 -11.26 2.84
C ALA A 22 12.27 -12.66 3.36
N LEU A 23 11.28 -12.78 4.25
CA LEU A 23 10.80 -14.07 4.74
C LEU A 23 10.26 -14.96 3.62
N LEU A 24 9.49 -14.41 2.70
CA LEU A 24 8.94 -15.14 1.55
C LEU A 24 10.04 -15.61 0.59
N ILE A 25 11.11 -14.82 0.41
CA ILE A 25 12.24 -15.17 -0.46
C ILE A 25 13.12 -16.26 0.17
N PHE A 26 13.54 -16.07 1.42
CA PHE A 26 14.55 -16.93 2.05
C PHE A 26 13.97 -18.07 2.86
N ALA A 27 12.73 -17.96 3.33
CA ALA A 27 12.09 -18.92 4.22
C ALA A 27 10.59 -19.14 3.90
N PRO A 28 10.19 -19.41 2.63
CA PRO A 28 8.79 -19.57 2.24
C PRO A 28 8.08 -20.66 3.07
N SER A 29 8.76 -21.78 3.35
CA SER A 29 8.19 -22.90 4.11
C SER A 29 7.88 -22.57 5.59
N GLN A 30 8.53 -21.55 6.15
CA GLN A 30 8.20 -21.08 7.51
C GLN A 30 6.95 -20.21 7.47
N VAL A 31 6.79 -19.40 6.43
CA VAL A 31 5.60 -18.57 6.21
C VAL A 31 4.38 -19.46 5.96
N GLU A 32 4.51 -20.47 5.09
CA GLU A 32 3.46 -21.46 4.82
C GLU A 32 2.95 -22.10 6.13
N ARG A 33 3.88 -22.58 6.97
CA ARG A 33 3.55 -23.16 8.28
C ARG A 33 2.90 -22.16 9.22
N ALA A 34 3.39 -20.92 9.28
CA ALA A 34 2.82 -19.87 10.11
C ALA A 34 1.37 -19.55 9.73
N PHE A 35 1.05 -19.61 8.43
CA PHE A 35 -0.31 -19.44 7.92
C PHE A 35 -1.12 -20.75 7.89
N HIS A 36 -0.62 -21.86 8.43
CA HIS A 36 -1.30 -23.17 8.42
C HIS A 36 -1.58 -23.71 7.01
N PHE A 37 -0.75 -23.38 6.02
CA PHE A 37 -0.71 -24.12 4.76
C PHE A 37 0.15 -25.38 4.97
N GLN A 38 -0.44 -26.55 4.78
CA GLN A 38 0.24 -27.84 4.90
C GLN A 38 0.43 -28.44 3.51
N ASP A 39 1.59 -29.08 3.30
CA ASP A 39 1.91 -29.90 2.13
C ASP A 39 1.76 -29.17 0.78
N LEU A 40 2.16 -27.90 0.70
CA LEU A 40 2.19 -27.17 -0.56
C LEU A 40 3.25 -27.78 -1.51
N PRO A 41 2.93 -27.96 -2.80
CA PRO A 41 3.92 -28.39 -3.77
C PRO A 41 5.13 -27.46 -3.81
N PRO A 42 6.37 -27.96 -3.95
CA PRO A 42 7.58 -27.13 -3.95
C PRO A 42 7.56 -25.99 -4.99
N ALA A 43 6.87 -26.19 -6.11
CA ALA A 43 6.67 -25.17 -7.14
C ALA A 43 5.91 -23.93 -6.63
N VAL A 44 5.03 -24.09 -5.63
CA VAL A 44 4.33 -22.96 -4.98
C VAL A 44 5.31 -22.09 -4.20
N GLY A 45 6.34 -22.68 -3.59
CA GLY A 45 7.42 -21.95 -2.92
C GLY A 45 8.14 -20.95 -3.85
N TYR A 46 8.30 -21.29 -5.14
CA TYR A 46 8.83 -20.35 -6.14
C TYR A 46 7.88 -19.17 -6.40
N MET A 47 6.56 -19.40 -6.47
CA MET A 47 5.56 -18.33 -6.60
C MET A 47 5.52 -17.42 -5.36
N ILE A 48 5.62 -18.01 -4.17
CA ILE A 48 5.70 -17.30 -2.89
C ILE A 48 6.96 -16.43 -2.85
N GLY A 49 8.11 -16.97 -3.27
CA GLY A 49 9.36 -16.22 -3.36
C GLY A 49 9.30 -15.05 -4.34
N LEU A 50 8.70 -15.23 -5.53
CA LEU A 50 8.46 -14.14 -6.48
C LEU A 50 7.57 -13.04 -5.89
N TRP A 51 6.53 -13.43 -5.16
CA TRP A 51 5.68 -12.47 -4.45
C TRP A 51 6.47 -11.72 -3.36
N GLY A 52 7.41 -12.39 -2.70
CA GLY A 52 8.38 -11.77 -1.81
C GLY A 52 9.25 -10.70 -2.48
N CYS A 53 9.71 -10.93 -3.71
CA CYS A 53 10.44 -9.92 -4.49
C CYS A 53 9.58 -8.69 -4.79
N VAL A 54 8.32 -8.89 -5.12
CA VAL A 54 7.35 -7.80 -5.32
C VAL A 54 7.19 -6.99 -4.03
N PHE A 55 7.10 -7.64 -2.88
CA PHE A 55 7.02 -6.97 -1.57
C PHE A 55 8.28 -6.21 -1.18
N ALA A 56 9.46 -6.79 -1.39
CA ALA A 56 10.72 -6.10 -1.10
C ALA A 56 10.86 -4.81 -1.94
N THR A 57 10.51 -4.87 -3.23
CA THR A 57 10.56 -3.71 -4.13
C THR A 57 9.50 -2.65 -3.82
N LEU A 58 8.28 -3.06 -3.45
CA LEU A 58 7.23 -2.16 -2.94
C LEU A 58 7.67 -1.46 -1.65
N GLY A 59 8.30 -2.19 -0.73
CA GLY A 59 8.85 -1.64 0.51
C GLY A 59 9.81 -0.49 0.24
N PHE A 60 10.74 -0.67 -0.71
CA PHE A 60 11.64 0.40 -1.15
C PHE A 60 10.88 1.62 -1.70
N GLY A 61 9.86 1.38 -2.53
CA GLY A 61 8.99 2.43 -3.05
C GLY A 61 8.29 3.26 -1.97
N TYR A 62 7.84 2.61 -0.89
CA TYR A 62 7.24 3.30 0.26
C TYR A 62 8.25 4.08 1.09
N VAL A 63 9.48 3.61 1.24
CA VAL A 63 10.57 4.41 1.85
C VAL A 63 10.79 5.70 1.05
N VAL A 64 10.85 5.60 -0.28
CA VAL A 64 10.99 6.77 -1.17
C VAL A 64 9.79 7.70 -1.01
N ALA A 65 8.56 7.17 -1.03
CA ALA A 65 7.35 7.96 -0.85
C ALA A 65 7.29 8.68 0.50
N ALA A 66 7.83 8.07 1.56
CA ALA A 66 7.87 8.64 2.90
C ALA A 66 8.75 9.91 2.98
N THR A 67 9.73 10.09 2.09
CA THR A 67 10.56 11.31 2.06
C THR A 67 9.74 12.55 1.69
N ASN A 68 8.78 12.40 0.78
CA ASN A 68 7.89 13.47 0.35
C ASN A 68 6.53 12.91 -0.10
N PRO A 69 5.60 12.64 0.84
CA PRO A 69 4.36 11.93 0.54
C PRO A 69 3.38 12.75 -0.31
N VAL A 70 3.49 14.09 -0.29
CA VAL A 70 2.66 14.98 -1.13
C VAL A 70 3.07 14.93 -2.59
N ARG A 71 4.36 14.74 -2.87
CA ARG A 71 4.86 14.58 -4.24
C ARG A 71 4.62 13.17 -4.78
N HIS A 72 4.54 12.18 -3.88
CA HIS A 72 4.46 10.76 -4.20
C HIS A 72 3.07 10.16 -3.88
N VAL A 73 1.99 10.90 -4.14
CA VAL A 73 0.61 10.47 -3.82
C VAL A 73 0.25 9.14 -4.50
N VAL A 74 0.82 8.86 -5.67
CA VAL A 74 0.63 7.59 -6.39
C VAL A 74 0.99 6.40 -5.50
N TRP A 75 2.03 6.48 -4.66
CA TRP A 75 2.40 5.39 -3.75
C TRP A 75 1.35 5.16 -2.66
N VAL A 76 0.71 6.23 -2.18
CA VAL A 76 -0.42 6.13 -1.24
C VAL A 76 -1.61 5.46 -1.94
N GLN A 77 -1.90 5.84 -3.19
CA GLN A 77 -2.96 5.20 -3.99
C GLN A 77 -2.68 3.72 -4.23
N VAL A 78 -1.43 3.35 -4.54
CA VAL A 78 -1.00 1.95 -4.69
C VAL A 78 -1.22 1.18 -3.39
N GLY A 79 -0.92 1.76 -2.22
CA GLY A 79 -1.20 1.14 -0.92
C GLY A 79 -2.68 0.90 -0.66
N ILE A 80 -3.53 1.88 -0.99
CA ILE A 80 -4.99 1.72 -0.90
C ILE A 80 -5.46 0.61 -1.84
N ALA A 81 -5.07 0.66 -3.11
CA ALA A 81 -5.47 -0.29 -4.13
C ALA A 81 -5.03 -1.70 -3.77
N ARG A 82 -3.77 -1.88 -3.33
CA ARG A 82 -3.24 -3.15 -2.84
C ARG A 82 -4.08 -3.70 -1.70
N GLY A 83 -4.31 -2.91 -0.65
CA GLY A 83 -5.09 -3.36 0.50
C GLY A 83 -6.53 -3.74 0.14
N VAL A 84 -7.18 -2.98 -0.75
CA VAL A 84 -8.52 -3.35 -1.26
C VAL A 84 -8.47 -4.66 -2.05
N LEU A 85 -7.52 -4.80 -2.97
CA LEU A 85 -7.39 -6.01 -3.79
C LEU A 85 -7.08 -7.25 -2.95
N GLU A 86 -6.20 -7.14 -1.95
CA GLU A 86 -5.87 -8.22 -1.01
C GLU A 86 -7.10 -8.63 -0.18
N CYS A 87 -7.87 -7.66 0.34
CA CYS A 87 -9.12 -7.95 1.02
C CYS A 87 -10.13 -8.68 0.12
N VAL A 88 -10.36 -8.15 -1.09
CA VAL A 88 -11.33 -8.73 -2.03
C VAL A 88 -10.91 -10.14 -2.42
N LEU A 89 -9.64 -10.35 -2.76
CA LEU A 89 -9.12 -11.67 -3.12
C LEU A 89 -9.26 -12.65 -1.96
N GLY A 90 -8.87 -12.24 -0.74
CA GLY A 90 -8.98 -13.08 0.45
C GLY A 90 -10.43 -13.46 0.75
N LEU A 91 -11.37 -12.52 0.66
CA LEU A 91 -12.79 -12.78 0.84
C LEU A 91 -13.34 -13.73 -0.24
N VAL A 92 -12.99 -13.53 -1.51
CA VAL A 92 -13.42 -14.41 -2.61
C VAL A 92 -12.92 -15.84 -2.38
N TYR A 93 -11.66 -16.01 -1.96
CA TYR A 93 -11.09 -17.34 -1.75
C TYR A 93 -11.63 -18.00 -0.49
N LEU A 94 -11.94 -17.22 0.54
CA LEU A 94 -12.61 -17.69 1.75
C LEU A 94 -14.04 -18.18 1.43
N VAL A 95 -14.82 -17.40 0.66
CA VAL A 95 -16.18 -17.78 0.24
C VAL A 95 -16.17 -19.02 -0.66
N ARG A 96 -15.15 -19.16 -1.52
CA ARG A 96 -14.97 -20.36 -2.36
C ARG A 96 -14.47 -21.59 -1.59
N GLY A 97 -14.15 -21.46 -0.30
CA GLY A 97 -13.61 -22.54 0.52
C GLY A 97 -12.19 -22.96 0.13
N VAL A 98 -11.47 -22.14 -0.64
CA VAL A 98 -10.08 -22.40 -1.05
C VAL A 98 -9.11 -22.16 0.10
N VAL A 99 -9.42 -21.18 0.95
CA VAL A 99 -8.64 -20.85 2.16
C VAL A 99 -9.55 -20.79 3.37
N THR A 100 -9.01 -21.15 4.52
CA THR A 100 -9.72 -21.05 5.81
C THR A 100 -9.60 -19.65 6.41
N LEU A 101 -10.46 -19.36 7.39
CA LEU A 101 -10.39 -18.10 8.14
C LEU A 101 -9.06 -17.97 8.92
N GLN A 102 -8.47 -19.10 9.31
CA GLN A 102 -7.17 -19.14 9.98
C GLN A 102 -6.01 -18.80 9.03
N GLN A 103 -6.11 -19.20 7.76
CA GLN A 103 -5.12 -18.91 6.72
C GLN A 103 -5.20 -17.47 6.23
N ALA A 104 -6.40 -16.98 5.92
CA ALA A 104 -6.58 -15.69 5.24
C ALA A 104 -7.10 -14.55 6.13
N GLY A 105 -7.70 -14.86 7.28
CA GLY A 105 -8.41 -13.87 8.11
C GLY A 105 -7.50 -12.76 8.61
N LEU A 106 -6.32 -13.09 9.11
CA LEU A 106 -5.34 -12.10 9.58
C LEU A 106 -4.92 -11.17 8.42
N GLY A 107 -4.63 -11.72 7.25
CA GLY A 107 -4.26 -10.95 6.06
C GLY A 107 -5.36 -9.99 5.63
N ILE A 108 -6.61 -10.47 5.57
CA ILE A 108 -7.78 -9.66 5.20
C ILE A 108 -7.98 -8.50 6.19
N VAL A 109 -7.90 -8.76 7.50
CA VAL A 109 -8.10 -7.72 8.53
C VAL A 109 -7.00 -6.66 8.45
N ILE A 110 -5.73 -7.07 8.33
CA ILE A 110 -4.61 -6.13 8.22
C ILE A 110 -4.73 -5.31 6.94
N ALA A 111 -5.02 -5.94 5.80
CA ALA A 111 -5.20 -5.25 4.53
C ALA A 111 -6.33 -4.20 4.59
N ALA A 112 -7.44 -4.53 5.26
CA ALA A 112 -8.56 -3.60 5.44
C ALA A 112 -8.15 -2.39 6.30
N LEU A 113 -7.49 -2.65 7.44
CA LEU A 113 -7.04 -1.61 8.35
C LEU A 113 -6.04 -0.67 7.68
N ILE A 114 -5.06 -1.21 6.97
CA ILE A 114 -4.05 -0.42 6.24
C ILE A 114 -4.72 0.43 5.16
N SER A 115 -5.64 -0.15 4.38
CA SER A 115 -6.35 0.59 3.32
C SER A 115 -7.19 1.74 3.89
N ILE A 116 -7.92 1.50 4.99
CA ILE A 116 -8.69 2.54 5.69
C ILE A 116 -7.75 3.62 6.25
N ALA A 117 -6.61 3.24 6.82
CA ALA A 117 -5.63 4.19 7.35
C ALA A 117 -5.07 5.11 6.25
N TYR A 118 -4.72 4.56 5.09
CA TYR A 118 -4.28 5.37 3.95
C TYR A 118 -5.37 6.26 3.39
N LEU A 119 -6.63 5.79 3.32
CA LEU A 119 -7.78 6.61 2.92
C LEU A 119 -8.02 7.78 3.88
N ALA A 120 -7.96 7.52 5.19
CA ALA A 120 -8.16 8.53 6.22
C ALA A 120 -7.04 9.60 6.23
N LEU A 121 -5.81 9.19 5.94
CA LEU A 121 -4.63 10.05 5.90
C LEU A 121 -4.30 10.57 4.50
N TYR A 122 -5.17 10.32 3.52
CA TYR A 122 -4.91 10.67 2.13
C TYR A 122 -4.62 12.17 2.00
N PRO A 123 -3.47 12.57 1.41
CA PRO A 123 -3.10 13.96 1.27
C PRO A 123 -4.01 14.62 0.22
N ARG A 124 -5.13 15.19 0.68
CA ARG A 124 -5.99 16.04 -0.14
C ARG A 124 -5.23 17.35 -0.39
N GLN A 125 -4.82 17.59 -1.64
CA GLN A 125 -4.27 18.90 -1.99
C GLN A 125 -5.32 19.99 -1.65
N PRO A 126 -4.93 21.08 -0.97
CA PRO A 126 -5.80 22.24 -0.85
C PRO A 126 -6.17 22.67 -2.27
N ARG A 127 -7.47 22.70 -2.60
CA ARG A 127 -7.93 23.31 -3.85
C ARG A 127 -7.33 24.71 -3.91
N LEU A 128 -6.35 24.93 -4.78
CA LEU A 128 -5.94 26.26 -5.17
C LEU A 128 -7.17 26.88 -5.83
N ILE A 129 -7.89 27.71 -5.07
CA ILE A 129 -8.89 28.60 -5.64
C ILE A 129 -8.09 29.48 -6.60
N LYS A 130 -8.23 29.22 -7.91
CA LYS A 130 -7.78 30.15 -8.95
C LYS A 130 -8.56 31.43 -8.72
N THR A 131 -8.00 32.39 -7.99
CA THR A 131 -8.48 33.76 -8.02
C THR A 131 -8.35 34.21 -9.47
N PRO A 132 -9.43 34.50 -10.21
CA PRO A 132 -9.30 35.05 -11.55
C PRO A 132 -8.51 36.34 -11.42
N ALA A 133 -7.43 36.45 -12.20
CA ALA A 133 -6.63 37.66 -12.26
C ALA A 133 -7.56 38.83 -12.61
N SER A 134 -7.71 39.77 -11.68
CA SER A 134 -8.39 41.03 -11.91
C SER A 134 -7.62 41.77 -13.00
N SER A 135 -8.13 41.74 -14.23
CA SER A 135 -7.65 42.53 -15.35
C SER A 135 -7.96 44.00 -15.10
N SER A 136 -7.13 44.69 -14.33
CA SER A 136 -7.10 46.16 -14.26
C SER A 136 -5.90 46.65 -15.05
N GLN A 137 -6.04 46.64 -16.38
CA GLN A 137 -5.12 47.31 -17.29
C GLN A 137 -5.61 48.78 -17.41
N PRO A 138 -4.83 49.81 -17.01
CA PRO A 138 -5.22 51.20 -17.22
C PRO A 138 -5.14 51.53 -18.72
N PRO A 139 -6.04 52.34 -19.28
CA PRO A 139 -5.90 52.83 -20.64
C PRO A 139 -4.65 53.71 -20.73
N ALA A 140 -3.76 53.37 -21.67
CA ALA A 140 -2.60 54.18 -22.01
C ALA A 140 -3.07 55.55 -22.55
N SER A 141 -2.81 56.61 -21.80
CA SER A 141 -2.91 57.99 -22.27
C SER A 141 -1.81 58.23 -23.31
N ALA A 142 -2.20 58.44 -24.57
CA ALA A 142 -1.31 58.92 -25.61
C ALA A 142 -1.31 60.47 -25.64
N PRO A 143 -0.15 61.11 -25.94
CA PRO A 143 0.00 62.56 -26.04
C PRO A 143 -0.58 63.17 -27.32
#